data_AF-S4Y340-F1
#
_entry.id   AF-S4Y340-F1
#
_cell.length_a   1.000
_cell.length_b   1.000
_cell.length_c   1.000
_cell.angle_alpha   90.00
_cell.angle_beta   90.00
_cell.angle_gamma   90.00
#
_symmetry.space_group_name_H-M   'P 1'
#
loop_
_entity.id
_entity.type
_entity.pdbx_description
1 polymer ?
#
loop_
_entity_poly.entity_id
_entity_poly.type
_entity_poly.pdbx_seq_one_letter_code
_entity_poly.pdbx_strand_id
1 'polypeptide(L)'
;MYCAPTGGRGSGPNHLGSSVVGWDPAVKEAGVDTGYALGPGTLRAPDVAVGNVPDRPGWVKGVPELAIEYADVGQDEAELTEKIDDLIAAGTKLVWVVRLNGPRRVEVHEPRRKVRVVLPGQTLSAPGILKNSFPVEALYDRSEAEKATLTNLLQRRGYEDLDAVLAAGREAGREEGREAGREEEREAGREEEREAGREEGILEGKRDALRRVLDRRGLRLTKSAAAKIASCRSERDLDGWLDRALVASTTAEVFRRAAR
;
A
#
# COMPACT_ATOMS: atom_id res chain seq x y z
N MET A 1 -16.24 3.94 -47.04
CA MET A 1 -15.49 3.05 -46.13
C MET A 1 -16.50 2.34 -45.26
N TYR A 2 -16.62 1.03 -45.39
CA TYR A 2 -17.48 0.22 -44.52
C TYR A 2 -16.57 -0.42 -43.48
N CYS A 3 -16.83 -0.16 -42.20
CA CYS A 3 -16.14 -0.79 -41.07
C CYS A 3 -17.18 -1.68 -40.38
N ALA A 4 -16.99 -2.99 -40.44
CA ALA A 4 -17.88 -3.91 -39.74
C ALA A 4 -17.69 -3.72 -38.22
N PRO A 5 -18.77 -3.60 -37.43
CA PRO A 5 -18.65 -3.43 -35.99
C PRO A 5 -18.25 -4.75 -35.31
N THR A 6 -17.40 -4.68 -34.29
CA THR A 6 -17.07 -5.82 -33.43
C THR A 6 -18.20 -6.11 -32.46
N GLY A 7 -18.77 -7.32 -32.52
CA GLY A 7 -19.81 -7.76 -31.58
C GLY A 7 -19.32 -7.90 -30.13
N GLY A 8 -20.25 -7.98 -29.17
CA GLY A 8 -19.94 -8.03 -27.74
C GLY A 8 -19.00 -9.16 -27.31
N ARG A 9 -19.04 -10.31 -28.01
CA ARG A 9 -18.13 -11.44 -27.73
C ARG A 9 -16.68 -11.17 -28.13
N GLY A 10 -16.42 -10.21 -29.00
CA GLY A 10 -15.07 -9.75 -29.37
C GLY A 10 -14.63 -8.52 -28.60
N SER A 11 -15.49 -7.50 -28.48
CA SER A 11 -15.13 -6.22 -27.86
C SER A 11 -14.82 -6.32 -26.37
N GLY A 12 -15.53 -7.18 -25.62
CA GLY A 12 -15.23 -7.45 -24.21
C GLY A 12 -13.83 -8.05 -24.02
N PRO A 13 -13.55 -9.23 -24.60
CA PRO A 13 -12.22 -9.84 -24.57
C PRO A 13 -11.09 -8.92 -25.08
N ASN A 14 -11.32 -8.16 -26.15
CA ASN A 14 -10.34 -7.18 -26.64
C ASN A 14 -9.93 -6.18 -25.54
N HIS A 15 -10.90 -5.56 -24.88
CA HIS A 15 -10.64 -4.65 -23.76
C HIS A 15 -9.88 -5.33 -22.60
N LEU A 16 -10.27 -6.57 -22.25
CA LEU A 16 -9.63 -7.33 -21.18
C LEU A 16 -8.18 -7.66 -21.51
N GLY A 17 -7.92 -8.26 -22.67
CA GLY A 17 -6.57 -8.62 -23.07
C GLY A 17 -5.67 -7.42 -23.28
N SER A 18 -6.19 -6.31 -23.83
CA SER A 18 -5.46 -5.03 -23.90
C SER A 18 -5.02 -4.56 -22.51
N SER A 19 -5.87 -4.69 -21.50
CA SER A 19 -5.53 -4.32 -20.12
C SER A 19 -4.44 -5.24 -19.55
N VAL A 20 -4.57 -6.55 -19.76
CA VAL A 20 -3.58 -7.54 -19.27
C VAL A 20 -2.21 -7.27 -19.85
N VAL A 21 -2.07 -7.18 -21.18
CA VAL A 21 -0.75 -7.00 -21.81
C VAL A 21 -0.24 -5.57 -21.67
N GLY A 22 -1.13 -4.57 -21.72
CA GLY A 22 -0.75 -3.16 -21.67
C GLY A 22 -0.18 -2.73 -20.32
N TRP A 23 -0.63 -3.35 -19.23
CA TRP A 23 -0.11 -3.08 -17.89
C TRP A 23 1.05 -3.97 -17.48
N ASP A 24 1.48 -4.93 -18.30
CA ASP A 24 2.65 -5.75 -17.98
C ASP A 24 3.87 -4.87 -17.63
N PRO A 25 4.67 -5.22 -16.60
CA PRO A 25 5.78 -4.36 -16.17
C PRO A 25 6.88 -4.14 -17.21
N ALA A 26 7.05 -5.03 -18.19
CA ALA A 26 7.99 -4.83 -19.30
C ALA A 26 7.44 -3.87 -20.38
N VAL A 27 6.12 -3.66 -20.41
CA VAL A 27 5.46 -2.90 -21.46
C VAL A 27 5.50 -1.40 -21.15
N LYS A 28 5.97 -0.65 -22.16
CA LYS A 28 6.02 0.82 -22.16
C LYS A 28 4.86 1.44 -22.92
N GLU A 29 4.49 0.81 -24.02
CA GLU A 29 3.54 1.33 -25.00
C GLU A 29 2.65 0.17 -25.46
N ALA A 30 1.33 0.38 -25.39
CA ALA A 30 0.33 -0.51 -25.95
C ALA A 30 -0.86 0.32 -26.44
N GLY A 31 -1.57 -0.20 -27.43
CA GLY A 31 -2.71 0.49 -28.03
C GLY A 31 -3.73 -0.48 -28.58
N VAL A 32 -4.96 0.01 -28.70
CA VAL A 32 -6.07 -0.70 -29.35
C VAL A 32 -6.24 -0.09 -30.75
N ASP A 33 -6.49 -0.94 -31.75
CA ASP A 33 -6.71 -0.53 -33.15
C ASP A 33 -5.60 0.38 -33.72
N THR A 34 -4.36 0.17 -33.29
CA THR A 34 -3.24 1.03 -33.72
C THR A 34 -2.95 0.78 -35.20
N GLY A 35 -3.13 1.80 -36.03
CA GLY A 35 -2.90 1.70 -37.47
C GLY A 35 -1.41 1.81 -37.85
N TYR A 36 -0.89 0.80 -38.54
CA TYR A 36 0.46 0.75 -39.07
C TYR A 36 0.50 0.85 -40.60
N ALA A 37 1.41 1.66 -41.11
CA ALA A 37 1.83 1.65 -42.51
C ALA A 37 3.09 0.80 -42.66
N LEU A 38 2.91 -0.44 -43.13
CA LEU A 38 3.98 -1.44 -43.27
C LEU A 38 4.85 -1.17 -44.51
N GLY A 39 4.27 -0.55 -45.52
CA GLY A 39 4.91 -0.18 -46.77
C GLY A 39 3.95 0.60 -47.68
N PRO A 40 4.36 0.96 -48.91
CA PRO A 40 3.48 1.61 -49.87
C PRO A 40 2.25 0.74 -50.16
N GLY A 41 1.06 1.22 -49.74
CA GLY A 41 -0.22 0.55 -50.01
C GLY A 41 -0.61 -0.55 -49.01
N THR A 42 0.24 -0.90 -48.04
CA THR A 42 -0.07 -1.93 -47.04
C THR A 42 -0.29 -1.29 -45.68
N LEU A 43 -1.55 -1.31 -45.24
CA LEU A 43 -1.99 -0.81 -43.93
C LEU A 43 -2.57 -1.97 -43.13
N ARG A 44 -2.18 -2.08 -41.86
CA ARG A 44 -2.72 -3.08 -40.91
C ARG A 44 -2.96 -2.43 -39.56
N ALA A 45 -4.05 -2.79 -38.90
CA ALA A 45 -4.35 -2.36 -37.55
C ALA A 45 -4.76 -3.57 -36.72
N PRO A 46 -3.89 -4.10 -35.84
CA PRO A 46 -4.28 -5.17 -34.94
C PRO A 46 -5.22 -4.67 -33.85
N ASP A 47 -6.05 -5.58 -33.32
CA ASP A 47 -7.00 -5.23 -32.25
C ASP A 47 -6.25 -4.71 -31.02
N VAL A 48 -5.12 -5.36 -30.69
CA VAL A 48 -4.17 -4.87 -29.67
C VAL A 48 -2.75 -4.91 -30.21
N ALA A 49 -2.01 -3.83 -30.00
CA ALA A 49 -0.58 -3.73 -30.27
C ALA A 49 0.19 -3.48 -28.98
N VAL A 50 1.33 -4.17 -28.84
CA VAL A 50 2.31 -3.96 -27.76
C VAL A 50 3.66 -3.63 -28.39
N GLY A 51 4.24 -2.51 -27.96
CA GLY A 51 5.44 -1.90 -28.54
C GLY A 51 5.13 -1.06 -29.79
N ASN A 52 5.91 0.00 -30.00
CA ASN A 52 5.79 0.95 -31.11
C ASN A 52 4.38 1.57 -31.24
N VAL A 53 3.85 2.11 -30.14
CA VAL A 53 2.56 2.82 -30.11
C VAL A 53 2.82 4.27 -29.66
N PRO A 54 3.39 5.11 -30.55
CA PRO A 54 3.79 6.47 -30.19
C PRO A 54 2.58 7.38 -30.02
N ASP A 55 2.65 8.31 -29.07
CA ASP A 55 1.65 9.37 -28.87
C ASP A 55 1.78 10.48 -29.94
N ARG A 56 1.34 10.17 -31.17
CA ARG A 56 1.30 11.10 -32.30
C ARG A 56 0.22 10.72 -33.31
N PRO A 57 -0.36 11.69 -34.03
CA PRO A 57 -1.41 11.41 -35.00
C PRO A 57 -0.88 10.69 -36.25
N GLY A 58 -1.80 10.01 -36.95
CA GLY A 58 -1.58 9.39 -38.25
C GLY A 58 -1.11 7.93 -38.17
N TRP A 59 -0.81 7.35 -39.34
CA TRP A 59 -0.32 5.98 -39.44
C TRP A 59 1.06 5.82 -38.83
N VAL A 60 1.19 4.86 -37.91
CA VAL A 60 2.46 4.50 -37.30
C VAL A 60 3.34 3.83 -38.35
N LYS A 61 4.63 4.20 -38.41
CA LYS A 61 5.60 3.55 -39.29
C LYS A 61 6.20 2.34 -38.56
N GLY A 62 6.42 1.25 -39.28
CA GLY A 62 6.94 0.00 -38.70
C GLY A 62 5.82 -0.90 -38.21
N VAL A 63 6.09 -1.67 -37.15
CA VAL A 63 5.22 -2.73 -36.63
C VAL A 63 5.25 -2.75 -35.10
N PRO A 64 4.24 -3.35 -34.43
CA PRO A 64 4.34 -3.67 -33.02
C PRO A 64 5.29 -4.86 -32.78
N GLU A 65 5.75 -5.05 -31.54
CA GLU A 65 6.51 -6.26 -31.18
C GLU A 65 5.57 -7.47 -31.05
N LEU A 66 4.41 -7.27 -30.43
CA LEU A 66 3.33 -8.25 -30.32
C LEU A 66 2.03 -7.63 -30.84
N ALA A 67 1.37 -8.34 -31.76
CA ALA A 67 0.03 -8.03 -32.22
C ALA A 67 -0.95 -9.09 -31.71
N ILE A 68 -2.18 -8.68 -31.34
CA ILE A 68 -3.24 -9.58 -30.91
C ILE A 68 -4.48 -9.33 -31.78
N GLU A 69 -5.10 -10.42 -32.22
CA GLU A 69 -6.34 -10.44 -33.00
C GLU A 69 -7.39 -11.29 -32.26
N TYR A 70 -8.64 -10.84 -32.26
CA TYR A 70 -9.78 -11.54 -31.68
C TYR A 70 -10.71 -12.03 -32.78
N ALA A 71 -10.69 -13.34 -33.03
CA ALA A 71 -11.49 -13.97 -34.08
C ALA A 71 -12.68 -14.74 -33.47
N ASP A 72 -13.91 -14.38 -33.88
CA ASP A 72 -15.15 -15.09 -33.54
C ASP A 72 -15.84 -15.62 -34.82
N VAL A 73 -17.04 -16.18 -34.66
CA VAL A 73 -17.92 -16.58 -35.76
C VAL A 73 -18.11 -15.43 -36.74
N GLY A 74 -17.85 -15.70 -38.03
CA GLY A 74 -17.95 -14.72 -39.12
C GLY A 74 -16.64 -14.03 -39.48
N GLN A 75 -15.53 -14.35 -38.79
CA GLN A 75 -14.20 -13.91 -39.20
C GLN A 75 -13.87 -14.38 -40.62
N ASP A 76 -13.38 -13.46 -41.45
CA ASP A 76 -12.74 -13.82 -42.71
C ASP A 76 -11.34 -14.38 -42.41
N GLU A 77 -11.18 -15.70 -42.56
CA GLU A 77 -9.93 -16.38 -42.27
C GLU A 77 -8.84 -16.10 -43.31
N ALA A 78 -9.21 -15.79 -44.55
CA ALA A 78 -8.24 -15.48 -45.59
C ALA A 78 -7.63 -14.10 -45.35
N GLU A 79 -8.47 -13.10 -45.04
CA GLU A 79 -8.01 -11.76 -44.68
C GLU A 79 -7.19 -11.77 -43.39
N LEU A 80 -7.61 -12.54 -42.38
CA LEU A 80 -6.85 -12.70 -41.16
C LEU A 80 -5.48 -13.34 -41.41
N THR A 81 -5.41 -14.35 -42.27
CA THR A 81 -4.14 -14.99 -42.65
C THR A 81 -3.22 -14.01 -43.37
N GLU A 82 -3.75 -13.24 -44.33
CA GLU A 82 -2.99 -12.19 -45.02
C GLU A 82 -2.45 -11.13 -44.05
N LYS A 83 -3.27 -10.70 -43.09
CA LYS A 83 -2.87 -9.75 -42.03
C LYS A 83 -1.74 -10.29 -41.17
N ILE A 84 -1.82 -11.56 -40.75
CA ILE A 84 -0.76 -12.22 -39.96
C ILE A 84 0.55 -12.28 -40.76
N ASP A 85 0.48 -12.71 -42.02
CA ASP A 85 1.64 -12.85 -42.89
C ASP A 85 2.32 -11.49 -43.13
N ASP A 86 1.55 -10.44 -43.39
CA ASP A 86 2.07 -9.08 -43.58
C ASP A 86 2.77 -8.54 -42.33
N LEU A 87 2.15 -8.72 -41.15
CA LEU A 87 2.74 -8.27 -39.89
C LEU A 87 4.05 -9.00 -39.59
N ILE A 88 4.07 -10.33 -39.76
CA ILE A 88 5.27 -11.14 -39.57
C ILE A 88 6.36 -10.78 -40.58
N ALA A 89 6.01 -10.61 -41.85
CA ALA A 89 6.94 -10.23 -42.91
C ALA A 89 7.53 -8.83 -42.69
N ALA A 90 6.75 -7.91 -42.14
CA ALA A 90 7.19 -6.55 -41.79
C ALA A 90 7.99 -6.47 -40.48
N GLY A 91 8.05 -7.56 -39.70
CA GLY A 91 8.94 -7.71 -38.55
C GLY A 91 8.28 -7.84 -37.18
N THR A 92 6.95 -7.97 -37.11
CA THR A 92 6.25 -8.29 -35.85
C THR A 92 6.77 -9.63 -35.31
N LYS A 93 7.18 -9.66 -34.04
CA LYS A 93 7.85 -10.83 -33.45
C LYS A 93 6.85 -11.95 -33.12
N LEU A 94 5.67 -11.58 -32.64
CA LEU A 94 4.59 -12.49 -32.28
C LEU A 94 3.24 -11.94 -32.75
N VAL A 95 2.41 -12.81 -33.32
CA VAL A 95 0.98 -12.53 -33.50
C VAL A 95 0.18 -13.56 -32.72
N TRP A 96 -0.71 -13.11 -31.84
CA TRP A 96 -1.62 -13.97 -31.09
C TRP A 96 -3.02 -13.84 -31.66
N VAL A 97 -3.60 -14.95 -32.11
CA VAL A 97 -5.01 -15.00 -32.51
C VAL A 97 -5.80 -15.65 -31.38
N VAL A 98 -6.60 -14.86 -30.68
CA VAL A 98 -7.53 -15.31 -29.65
C VAL A 98 -8.78 -15.81 -30.34
N ARG A 99 -8.95 -17.14 -30.37
CA ARG A 99 -10.09 -17.79 -30.99
C ARG A 99 -11.23 -17.87 -29.99
N LEU A 100 -12.27 -17.09 -30.25
CA LEU A 100 -13.46 -16.97 -29.41
C LEU A 100 -14.58 -17.94 -29.83
N ASN A 101 -14.44 -18.52 -31.01
CA ASN A 101 -15.31 -19.53 -31.60
C ASN A 101 -14.77 -20.96 -31.37
N GLY A 102 -15.69 -21.93 -31.34
CA GLY A 102 -15.34 -23.32 -31.03
C GLY A 102 -14.63 -23.45 -29.67
N PRO A 103 -13.70 -24.42 -29.51
CA PRO A 103 -12.85 -24.47 -28.34
C PRO A 103 -12.00 -23.21 -28.24
N ARG A 104 -12.14 -22.49 -27.11
CA ARG A 104 -11.32 -21.32 -26.78
C ARG A 104 -9.85 -21.70 -26.81
N ARG A 105 -9.04 -20.90 -27.47
CA ARG A 105 -7.59 -21.11 -27.60
C ARG A 105 -6.90 -19.84 -28.06
N VAL A 106 -5.59 -19.81 -27.92
CA VAL A 106 -4.73 -18.81 -28.56
C VAL A 106 -3.82 -19.51 -29.55
N GLU A 107 -3.84 -19.07 -30.80
CA GLU A 107 -2.88 -19.46 -31.81
C GLU A 107 -1.72 -18.47 -31.77
N VAL A 108 -0.52 -18.98 -31.50
CA VAL A 108 0.71 -18.19 -31.44
C VAL A 108 1.46 -18.38 -32.75
N HIS A 109 1.57 -17.30 -33.51
CA HIS A 109 2.28 -17.22 -34.77
C HIS A 109 3.63 -16.52 -34.54
N GLU A 110 4.72 -17.16 -34.97
CA GLU A 110 6.08 -16.64 -34.87
C GLU A 110 6.76 -16.80 -36.24
N PRO A 111 7.69 -15.89 -36.62
CA PRO A 111 8.39 -15.96 -37.89
C PRO A 111 9.04 -17.33 -38.12
N ARG A 112 8.73 -17.96 -39.26
CA ARG A 112 9.32 -19.24 -39.70
C ARG A 112 9.11 -20.41 -38.72
N ARG A 113 8.09 -20.36 -37.87
CA ARG A 113 7.72 -21.47 -36.97
C ARG A 113 6.32 -21.97 -37.27
N LYS A 114 6.07 -23.23 -36.93
CA LYS A 114 4.71 -23.78 -36.95
C LYS A 114 3.87 -23.09 -35.88
N VAL A 115 2.62 -22.79 -36.21
CA VAL A 115 1.65 -22.22 -35.28
C VAL A 115 1.54 -23.10 -34.04
N ARG A 116 1.69 -22.49 -32.87
CA ARG A 116 1.52 -23.15 -31.58
C ARG A 116 0.15 -22.82 -31.02
N VAL A 117 -0.61 -23.85 -30.65
CA VAL A 117 -1.93 -23.68 -30.02
C VAL A 117 -1.77 -23.77 -28.51
N VAL A 118 -2.31 -22.79 -27.79
CA VAL A 118 -2.36 -22.76 -26.33
C VAL A 118 -3.82 -22.84 -25.91
N LEU A 119 -4.13 -23.86 -25.10
CA LEU A 119 -5.48 -24.22 -24.71
C LEU A 119 -5.84 -23.67 -23.31
N PRO A 120 -7.13 -23.68 -22.93
CA PRO A 120 -7.55 -23.32 -21.58
C PRO A 120 -6.84 -24.19 -20.54
N GLY A 121 -6.47 -23.59 -19.41
CA GLY A 121 -5.66 -24.18 -18.34
C GLY A 121 -4.16 -24.17 -18.63
N GLN A 122 -3.72 -23.73 -19.81
CA GLN A 122 -2.30 -23.56 -20.13
C GLN A 122 -1.86 -22.11 -20.01
N THR A 123 -0.56 -21.94 -19.75
CA THR A 123 0.07 -20.64 -19.62
C THR A 123 0.51 -20.09 -20.97
N LEU A 124 0.20 -18.82 -21.21
CA LEU A 124 0.63 -18.03 -22.35
C LEU A 124 1.78 -17.08 -21.94
N SER A 125 2.80 -16.97 -22.79
CA SER A 125 3.97 -16.13 -22.56
C SER A 125 4.49 -15.53 -23.87
N ALA A 126 5.07 -14.34 -23.77
CA ALA A 126 5.77 -13.64 -24.86
C ALA A 126 7.17 -13.21 -24.39
N PRO A 127 8.14 -14.15 -24.33
CA PRO A 127 9.47 -13.87 -23.81
C PRO A 127 10.15 -12.70 -24.52
N GLY A 128 10.69 -11.76 -23.75
CA GLY A 128 11.37 -10.57 -24.28
C GLY A 128 10.43 -9.44 -24.73
N ILE A 129 9.11 -9.63 -24.62
CA ILE A 129 8.10 -8.58 -24.86
C ILE A 129 7.31 -8.32 -23.57
N LEU A 130 6.82 -9.38 -22.94
CA LEU A 130 6.13 -9.34 -21.65
C LEU A 130 7.03 -9.91 -20.56
N LYS A 131 6.97 -9.34 -19.35
CA LYS A 131 7.63 -9.88 -18.16
C LYS A 131 6.90 -11.10 -17.66
N ASN A 132 5.57 -11.02 -17.56
CA ASN A 132 4.76 -12.03 -16.93
C ASN A 132 4.16 -13.00 -17.97
N SER A 133 3.88 -14.19 -17.48
CA SER A 133 3.05 -15.18 -18.18
C SER A 133 1.74 -15.36 -17.43
N PHE A 134 0.66 -15.65 -18.13
CA PHE A 134 -0.68 -15.73 -17.55
C PHE A 134 -1.48 -16.88 -18.18
N PRO A 135 -2.52 -17.40 -17.51
CA PRO A 135 -3.44 -18.36 -18.14
C PRO A 135 -4.05 -17.77 -19.41
N VAL A 136 -4.26 -18.59 -20.45
CA VAL A 136 -4.88 -18.17 -21.72
C VAL A 136 -6.21 -17.45 -21.50
N GLU A 137 -6.96 -17.88 -20.49
CA GLU A 137 -8.21 -17.30 -20.03
C GLU A 137 -8.12 -15.81 -19.73
N ALA A 138 -6.96 -15.30 -19.31
CA ALA A 138 -6.81 -13.87 -19.02
C ALA A 138 -7.05 -12.97 -20.24
N LEU A 139 -7.06 -13.52 -21.47
CA LEU A 139 -7.39 -12.75 -22.67
C LEU A 139 -8.91 -12.64 -22.95
N TYR A 140 -9.77 -13.39 -22.25
CA TYR A 140 -11.21 -13.38 -22.53
C TYR A 140 -12.14 -13.62 -21.33
N ASP A 141 -11.63 -14.12 -20.21
CA ASP A 141 -12.36 -14.25 -18.95
C ASP A 141 -12.04 -13.05 -18.05
N ARG A 142 -13.08 -12.43 -17.51
CA ARG A 142 -12.93 -11.21 -16.70
C ARG A 142 -12.14 -11.46 -15.42
N SER A 143 -12.41 -12.56 -14.72
CA SER A 143 -11.78 -12.85 -13.43
C SER A 143 -10.28 -13.09 -13.59
N GLU A 144 -9.90 -13.88 -14.61
CA GLU A 144 -8.49 -14.14 -14.90
C GLU A 144 -7.78 -12.90 -15.44
N ALA A 145 -8.45 -12.07 -16.24
CA ALA A 145 -7.91 -10.80 -16.71
C ALA A 145 -7.66 -9.81 -15.56
N GLU A 146 -8.61 -9.69 -14.62
CA GLU A 146 -8.49 -8.82 -13.45
C GLU A 146 -7.33 -9.26 -12.54
N LYS A 147 -7.18 -10.57 -12.29
CA LYS A 147 -6.04 -11.11 -11.53
C LYS A 147 -4.71 -10.79 -12.20
N ALA A 148 -4.58 -11.06 -13.50
CA ALA A 148 -3.35 -10.80 -14.25
C ALA A 148 -3.02 -9.30 -14.29
N THR A 149 -4.03 -8.45 -14.51
CA THR A 149 -3.88 -7.00 -14.53
C THR A 149 -3.48 -6.46 -13.15
N LEU A 150 -4.09 -6.97 -12.06
CA LEU A 150 -3.72 -6.59 -10.70
C LEU A 150 -2.25 -6.94 -10.41
N THR A 151 -1.82 -8.17 -10.70
CA THR A 151 -0.43 -8.59 -10.54
C THR A 151 0.52 -7.68 -11.31
N ASN A 152 0.17 -7.35 -12.55
CA ASN A 152 0.96 -6.44 -13.38
C ASN A 152 1.07 -5.04 -12.74
N LEU A 153 -0.04 -4.45 -12.28
CA LEU A 153 -0.04 -3.14 -11.61
C LEU A 153 0.74 -3.13 -10.31
N LEU A 154 0.65 -4.19 -9.50
CA LEU A 154 1.41 -4.33 -8.25
C LEU A 154 2.92 -4.38 -8.53
N GLN A 155 3.35 -5.15 -9.53
CA GLN A 155 4.75 -5.24 -9.90
C GLN A 155 5.32 -3.95 -10.48
N ARG A 156 4.49 -3.13 -11.15
CA ARG A 156 4.88 -1.77 -11.54
C ARG A 156 5.10 -0.84 -10.34
N ARG A 157 4.45 -1.13 -9.20
CA ARG A 157 4.64 -0.42 -7.93
C ARG A 157 5.75 -1.02 -7.05
N GLY A 158 6.45 -2.05 -7.53
CA GLY A 158 7.53 -2.71 -6.81
C GLY A 158 7.08 -3.82 -5.86
N TYR A 159 5.81 -4.22 -5.91
CA TYR A 159 5.29 -5.34 -5.12
C TYR A 159 5.19 -6.59 -5.99
N GLU A 160 5.66 -7.73 -5.49
CA GLU A 160 5.58 -9.01 -6.21
C GLU A 160 4.12 -9.43 -6.46
N ASP A 161 3.31 -9.31 -5.40
CA ASP A 161 1.89 -9.69 -5.36
C ASP A 161 1.16 -8.94 -4.23
N LEU A 162 -0.11 -9.30 -3.98
CA LEU A 162 -0.94 -8.68 -2.94
C LEU A 162 -0.45 -9.05 -1.53
N ASP A 163 0.11 -10.22 -1.33
CA ASP A 163 0.63 -10.66 -0.02
C ASP A 163 1.84 -9.81 0.40
N ALA A 164 2.70 -9.43 -0.55
CA ALA A 164 3.79 -8.49 -0.33
C ALA A 164 3.29 -7.11 0.13
N VAL A 165 2.20 -6.60 -0.45
CA VAL A 165 1.56 -5.34 -0.01
C VAL A 165 1.04 -5.46 1.41
N LEU A 166 0.32 -6.54 1.72
CA LEU A 166 -0.24 -6.79 3.04
C LEU A 166 0.86 -6.98 4.10
N ALA A 167 1.95 -7.64 3.75
CA ALA A 167 3.11 -7.81 4.62
C ALA A 167 3.76 -6.46 4.96
N ALA A 168 4.01 -5.62 3.94
CA ALA A 168 4.57 -4.28 4.14
C ALA A 168 3.67 -3.41 5.02
N GLY A 169 2.35 -3.45 4.80
CA GLY A 169 1.39 -2.71 5.62
C GLY A 169 1.35 -3.20 7.08
N ARG A 170 1.43 -4.52 7.32
CA ARG A 170 1.51 -5.08 8.68
C ARG A 170 2.79 -4.70 9.39
N GLU A 171 3.91 -4.61 8.68
CA GLU A 171 5.19 -4.19 9.24
C GLU A 171 5.14 -2.72 9.66
N ALA A 172 4.70 -1.83 8.75
CA ALA A 172 4.52 -0.41 9.04
C ALA A 172 3.60 -0.18 10.24
N GLY A 173 2.43 -0.84 10.28
CA GLY A 173 1.49 -0.69 11.39
C GLY A 173 2.03 -1.21 12.74
N ARG A 174 2.92 -2.21 12.73
CA ARG A 174 3.59 -2.68 13.96
C ARG A 174 4.65 -1.70 14.44
N GLU A 175 5.35 -1.04 13.52
CA GLU A 175 6.34 -0.02 13.85
C GLU A 175 5.64 1.20 14.45
N GLU A 176 4.63 1.74 13.76
CA GLU A 176 3.80 2.85 14.25
C GLU A 176 3.21 2.54 15.63
N GLY A 177 2.66 1.34 15.83
CA GLY A 177 2.11 0.95 17.13
C GLY A 177 3.15 0.87 18.26
N ARG A 178 4.40 0.48 17.95
CA ARG A 178 5.49 0.47 18.94
C ARG A 178 5.96 1.88 19.27
N GLU A 179 6.02 2.76 18.28
CA GLU A 179 6.40 4.15 18.49
C GLU A 179 5.35 4.88 19.34
N ALA A 180 4.07 4.77 18.97
CA ALA A 180 2.96 5.33 19.74
C ALA A 180 2.95 4.82 21.19
N GLY A 181 3.06 3.50 21.39
CA GLY A 181 3.09 2.92 22.74
C GLY A 181 4.26 3.43 23.60
N ARG A 182 5.45 3.62 23.01
CA ARG A 182 6.61 4.20 23.71
C ARG A 182 6.42 5.67 24.04
N GLU A 183 5.73 6.42 23.19
CA GLU A 183 5.42 7.83 23.43
C GLU A 183 4.41 7.96 24.57
N GLU A 184 3.32 7.19 24.53
CA GLU A 184 2.31 7.12 25.60
C GLU A 184 2.94 6.75 26.94
N GLU A 185 3.78 5.70 27.00
CA GLU A 185 4.49 5.31 28.21
C GLU A 185 5.39 6.44 28.76
N ARG A 186 6.06 7.19 27.87
CA ARG A 186 6.92 8.32 28.26
C ARG A 186 6.12 9.50 28.78
N GLU A 187 4.98 9.80 28.16
CA GLU A 187 4.10 10.88 28.61
C GLU A 187 3.48 10.55 29.96
N ALA A 188 2.95 9.34 30.12
CA ALA A 188 2.41 8.86 31.40
C ALA A 188 3.47 8.91 32.50
N GLY A 189 4.69 8.41 32.24
CA GLY A 189 5.79 8.48 33.22
C GLY A 189 6.16 9.91 33.62
N ARG A 190 6.17 10.86 32.68
CA ARG A 190 6.42 12.28 32.97
C ARG A 190 5.30 12.92 33.78
N GLU A 191 4.06 12.54 33.54
CA GLU A 191 2.92 13.03 34.29
C GLU A 191 2.96 12.52 35.73
N GLU A 192 3.20 11.23 35.94
CA GLU A 192 3.37 10.62 37.27
C GLU A 192 4.53 11.26 38.05
N GLU A 193 5.70 11.43 37.43
CA GLU A 193 6.84 12.10 38.06
C GLU A 193 6.52 13.55 38.44
N ARG A 194 5.76 14.26 37.60
CA ARG A 194 5.36 15.65 37.86
C ARG A 194 4.34 15.75 38.99
N GLU A 195 3.39 14.83 39.07
CA GLU A 195 2.43 14.77 40.18
C GLU A 195 3.12 14.44 41.49
N ALA A 196 3.95 13.38 41.52
CA ALA A 196 4.73 13.03 42.70
C ALA A 196 5.64 14.17 43.17
N GLY A 197 6.30 14.86 42.24
CA GLY A 197 7.12 16.03 42.53
C GLY A 197 6.33 17.22 43.10
N ARG A 198 5.09 17.43 42.63
CA ARG A 198 4.19 18.47 43.18
C ARG A 198 3.76 18.13 44.60
N GLU A 199 3.34 16.90 44.86
CA GLU A 199 2.92 16.45 46.19
C GLU A 199 4.04 16.57 47.22
N GLU A 200 5.24 16.07 46.90
CA GLU A 200 6.39 16.17 47.81
C GLU A 200 6.81 17.63 48.02
N GLY A 201 6.77 18.46 46.97
CA GLY A 201 7.04 19.89 47.09
C GLY A 201 6.06 20.64 48.02
N ILE A 202 4.78 20.27 48.00
CA ILE A 202 3.77 20.81 48.94
C ILE A 202 4.11 20.38 50.38
N LEU A 203 4.41 19.10 50.60
CA LEU A 203 4.77 18.58 51.91
C LEU A 203 6.03 19.25 52.46
N GLU A 204 7.09 19.36 51.65
CA GLU A 204 8.33 20.02 52.03
C GLU A 204 8.10 21.50 52.39
N GLY A 205 7.34 22.21 51.55
CA GLY A 205 6.95 23.60 51.82
C GLY A 205 6.22 23.78 53.15
N LYS A 206 5.30 22.87 53.49
CA LYS A 206 4.59 22.87 54.78
C LYS A 206 5.49 22.52 55.95
N ARG A 207 6.38 21.54 55.82
CA ARG A 207 7.40 21.20 56.84
C ARG A 207 8.27 22.42 57.15
N ASP A 208 8.70 23.14 56.13
CA ASP A 208 9.55 24.34 56.29
C ASP A 208 8.77 25.55 56.82
N ALA A 209 7.52 25.73 56.41
CA ALA A 209 6.63 26.73 57.02
C ALA A 209 6.47 26.47 58.53
N LEU A 210 6.22 25.22 58.93
CA LEU A 210 6.04 24.83 60.33
C LEU A 210 7.30 25.09 61.14
N ARG A 211 8.48 24.71 60.62
CA ARG A 211 9.77 25.02 61.24
C ARG A 211 9.97 26.52 61.45
N ARG A 212 9.69 27.33 60.43
CA ARG A 212 9.80 28.81 60.49
C ARG A 212 8.88 29.43 61.53
N VAL A 213 7.62 28.98 61.61
CA VAL A 213 6.65 29.47 62.60
C VAL A 213 7.10 29.12 64.02
N LEU A 214 7.51 27.88 64.25
CA LEU A 214 7.97 27.42 65.57
C LEU A 214 9.22 28.18 66.04
N ASP A 215 10.19 28.39 65.15
CA ASP A 215 11.39 29.18 65.43
C ASP A 215 11.04 30.62 65.82
N ARG A 216 10.18 31.28 65.04
CA ARG A 216 9.76 32.67 65.30
C ARG A 216 8.90 32.82 66.57
N ARG A 217 8.22 31.76 66.98
CA ARG A 217 7.49 31.65 68.27
C ARG A 217 8.40 31.34 69.46
N GLY A 218 9.70 31.11 69.25
CA GLY A 218 10.65 30.73 70.30
C GLY A 218 10.44 29.30 70.83
N LEU A 219 9.69 28.46 70.11
CA LEU A 219 9.38 27.09 70.49
C LEU A 219 10.50 26.16 70.01
N ARG A 220 11.54 25.98 70.83
CA ARG A 220 12.69 25.14 70.48
C ARG A 220 12.27 23.70 70.15
N LEU A 221 12.58 23.28 68.93
CA LEU A 221 12.39 21.91 68.48
C LEU A 221 13.40 20.97 69.16
N THR A 222 12.89 19.87 69.73
CA THR A 222 13.75 18.74 70.11
C THR A 222 14.15 17.96 68.87
N LYS A 223 15.25 17.18 68.94
CA LYS A 223 15.68 16.29 67.84
C LYS A 223 14.55 15.36 67.38
N SER A 224 13.76 14.84 68.32
CA SER A 224 12.61 13.98 68.04
C SER A 224 11.49 14.72 67.30
N ALA A 225 11.15 15.94 67.71
CA ALA A 225 10.14 16.74 67.03
C ALA A 225 10.58 17.15 65.61
N ALA A 226 11.86 17.53 65.43
CA ALA A 226 12.41 17.83 64.12
C ALA A 226 12.37 16.62 63.17
N ALA A 227 12.71 15.43 63.67
CA ALA A 227 12.60 14.18 62.93
C ALA A 227 11.13 13.86 62.57
N LYS A 228 10.20 14.07 63.52
CA LYS A 228 8.76 13.87 63.31
C LYS A 228 8.20 14.77 62.21
N ILE A 229 8.61 16.04 62.13
CA ILE A 229 8.25 16.94 61.02
C ILE A 229 8.85 16.41 59.71
N ALA A 230 10.15 16.10 59.71
CA ALA A 230 10.87 15.67 58.51
C ALA A 230 10.29 14.40 57.88
N SER A 231 9.84 13.43 58.69
CA SER A 231 9.27 12.18 58.21
C SER A 231 7.77 12.23 57.96
N CYS A 232 7.10 13.37 58.19
CA CYS A 232 5.65 13.47 58.05
C CYS A 232 5.25 13.55 56.57
N ARG A 233 4.48 12.57 56.10
CA ARG A 233 3.94 12.49 54.73
C ARG A 233 2.47 12.87 54.64
N SER A 234 1.88 13.30 55.75
CA SER A 234 0.46 13.63 55.84
C SER A 234 0.31 15.14 55.79
N GLU A 235 -0.21 15.63 54.67
CA GLU A 235 -0.49 17.05 54.48
C GLU A 235 -1.42 17.58 55.59
N ARG A 236 -2.47 16.82 55.92
CA ARG A 236 -3.42 17.13 56.97
C ARG A 236 -2.79 17.23 58.36
N ASP A 237 -1.82 16.38 58.67
CA ASP A 237 -1.12 16.44 59.95
C ASP A 237 -0.21 17.67 60.02
N LEU A 238 0.48 18.00 58.92
CA LEU A 238 1.28 19.22 58.82
C LEU A 238 0.43 20.47 58.96
N ASP A 239 -0.73 20.53 58.32
CA ASP A 239 -1.69 21.63 58.48
C ASP A 239 -2.18 21.74 59.92
N GLY A 240 -2.58 20.63 60.52
CA GLY A 240 -3.01 20.62 61.92
C GLY A 240 -1.90 21.04 62.89
N TRP A 241 -0.63 20.72 62.60
CA TRP A 241 0.51 21.20 63.37
C TRP A 241 0.78 22.69 63.13
N LEU A 242 0.66 23.18 61.89
CA LEU A 242 0.77 24.60 61.56
C LEU A 242 -0.26 25.43 62.32
N ASP A 243 -1.53 25.04 62.28
CA ASP A 243 -2.61 25.73 62.98
C ASP A 243 -2.37 25.78 64.49
N ARG A 244 -1.93 24.65 65.08
CA ARG A 244 -1.61 24.60 66.52
C ARG A 244 -0.37 25.41 66.86
N ALA A 245 0.63 25.48 65.99
CA ALA A 245 1.85 26.25 66.22
C ALA A 245 1.57 27.75 66.36
N LEU A 246 0.47 28.26 65.79
CA LEU A 246 0.06 29.66 65.92
C LEU A 246 -0.40 30.04 67.33
N VAL A 247 -0.87 29.08 68.15
CA VAL A 247 -1.47 29.36 69.47
C VAL A 247 -0.77 28.64 70.62
N ALA A 248 -0.13 27.50 70.37
CA ALA A 248 0.52 26.68 71.39
C ALA A 248 1.61 27.43 72.16
N SER A 249 1.73 27.10 73.45
CA SER A 249 2.75 27.64 74.36
C SER A 249 3.96 26.71 74.48
N THR A 250 3.82 25.43 74.10
CA THR A 250 4.96 24.49 74.05
C THR A 250 4.92 23.62 72.80
N THR A 251 6.08 23.07 72.40
CA THR A 251 6.20 22.16 71.25
C THR A 251 5.38 20.88 71.43
N ALA A 252 5.19 20.39 72.67
CA ALA A 252 4.37 19.22 72.94
C ALA A 252 2.89 19.43 72.57
N GLU A 253 2.37 20.65 72.72
CA GLU A 253 0.97 20.95 72.39
C GLU A 253 0.72 20.96 70.90
N VAL A 254 1.71 21.40 70.12
CA VAL A 254 1.68 21.39 68.65
C VAL A 254 1.53 19.96 68.14
N PHE A 255 2.25 19.01 68.74
CA PHE A 255 2.27 17.62 68.30
C PHE A 255 1.30 16.71 69.05
N ARG A 256 0.42 17.24 69.91
CA ARG A 256 -0.63 16.45 70.58
C ARG A 256 -1.54 15.81 69.52
N ARG A 257 -1.91 14.55 69.73
CA ARG A 257 -2.95 13.89 68.93
C ARG A 257 -4.28 14.57 69.22
N ALA A 258 -5.08 14.82 68.19
CA ALA A 258 -6.47 15.20 68.38
C ALA A 258 -7.19 14.06 69.15
N ALA A 259 -8.00 14.41 70.15
CA ALA A 259 -8.95 13.45 70.72
C ALA A 259 -9.94 13.07 69.60
N ARG A 260 -10.21 11.77 69.46
CA ARG A 260 -11.13 11.23 68.44
C ARG A 260 -12.54 11.75 68.63
#